data_AF-A0A834GZ00-F1
#
_entry.id   AF-A0A834GZ00-F1
#
_cell.length_a   1.000
_cell.length_b   1.000
_cell.length_c   1.000
_cell.angle_alpha   90.00
_cell.angle_beta   90.00
_cell.angle_gamma   90.00
#
_symmetry.space_group_name_H-M   'P 1'
#
loop_
_entity.id
_entity.type
_entity.pdbx_description
1 polymer ?
#
loop_
_entity_poly.entity_id
_entity_poly.type
_entity_poly.pdbx_seq_one_letter_code
_entity_poly.pdbx_strand_id
1 'polypeptide(L)'
;MNCTLLTWPEPIVRVQSLSDSGITVIPEQYIKPPSDRPATTTSPNPLASPATEVHDIPIIDLSNLFSPDSTLRRGTMSLVSRACREWGFFQAVNHGVSHDLMSRMREVWRDFFHLLPVEEKQRYANTPGTYEGYGSRLGVEKGIKLDWSDYFFLNYLPESVRDQNKWPTRPLSCR
;
A
#
# COMPACT_ATOMS: atom_id res chain seq x y z
N MET A 1 -34.32 -13.53 7.22
CA MET A 1 -33.45 -12.37 6.90
C MET A 1 -32.75 -12.68 5.59
N ASN A 2 -33.19 -12.08 4.48
CA ASN A 2 -32.63 -12.32 3.16
C ASN A 2 -31.24 -11.68 3.09
N CYS A 3 -30.20 -12.49 3.31
CA CYS A 3 -28.82 -12.10 3.06
C CYS A 3 -28.66 -12.00 1.54
N THR A 4 -28.88 -10.81 0.98
CA THR A 4 -28.52 -10.52 -0.39
C THR A 4 -27.00 -10.66 -0.46
N LEU A 5 -26.52 -11.72 -1.12
CA LEU A 5 -25.09 -11.88 -1.38
C LEU A 5 -24.64 -10.62 -2.13
N LEU A 6 -23.86 -9.78 -1.44
CA LEU A 6 -23.20 -8.63 -2.05
C LEU A 6 -22.29 -9.18 -3.14
N THR A 7 -22.68 -8.95 -4.39
CA THR A 7 -21.92 -9.36 -5.57
C THR A 7 -21.17 -8.15 -6.11
N TRP A 8 -20.00 -8.40 -6.71
CA TRP A 8 -19.25 -7.32 -7.34
C TRP A 8 -20.08 -6.72 -8.48
N PRO A 9 -20.09 -5.39 -8.65
CA PRO A 9 -20.86 -4.72 -9.70
C PRO A 9 -20.34 -5.06 -11.11
N GLU A 10 -19.09 -5.50 -11.19
CA GLU A 10 -18.34 -5.83 -12.41
C GLU A 10 -17.38 -7.00 -12.12
N PRO A 11 -16.97 -7.80 -13.12
CA PRO A 11 -16.00 -8.86 -12.94
C PRO A 11 -14.69 -8.35 -12.35
N ILE A 12 -14.14 -9.08 -11.38
CA ILE A 12 -12.83 -8.76 -10.81
C ILE A 12 -11.74 -9.31 -11.72
N VAL A 13 -10.97 -8.41 -12.31
CA VAL A 13 -9.77 -8.73 -13.08
C VAL A 13 -8.57 -8.60 -12.15
N ARG A 14 -7.73 -9.65 -12.07
CA ARG A 14 -6.48 -9.61 -11.31
C ARG A 14 -5.41 -8.90 -12.13
N VAL A 15 -4.85 -7.82 -11.61
CA VAL A 15 -3.93 -6.96 -12.35
C VAL A 15 -2.64 -7.69 -12.68
N GLN A 16 -2.13 -8.54 -11.79
CA GLN A 16 -0.96 -9.38 -12.06
C GLN A 16 -1.22 -10.31 -13.26
N SER A 17 -2.34 -11.04 -13.26
CA SER A 17 -2.69 -11.93 -14.38
C SER A 17 -2.89 -11.16 -15.69
N LEU A 18 -3.46 -9.96 -15.62
CA LEU A 18 -3.61 -9.08 -16.78
C LEU A 18 -2.24 -8.61 -17.29
N SER A 19 -1.33 -8.20 -16.41
CA SER A 19 0.04 -7.82 -16.75
C SER A 19 0.81 -8.97 -17.40
N ASP A 20 0.67 -10.18 -16.87
CA ASP A 20 1.36 -11.38 -17.37
C ASP A 20 0.78 -11.90 -18.70
N SER A 21 -0.42 -11.45 -19.10
CA SER A 21 -1.07 -11.89 -20.35
C SER A 21 -0.44 -11.31 -21.64
N GLY A 22 0.50 -10.38 -21.52
CA GLY A 22 1.19 -9.77 -22.66
C GLY A 22 0.40 -8.66 -23.35
N ILE A 23 -0.57 -8.05 -22.67
CA ILE A 23 -1.29 -6.88 -23.20
C ILE A 23 -0.31 -5.76 -23.57
N THR A 24 -0.59 -5.08 -24.68
CA THR A 24 0.18 -3.94 -25.15
C THR A 24 -0.50 -2.61 -24.85
N VAL A 25 -1.76 -2.63 -24.42
CA VAL A 25 -2.58 -1.46 -24.11
C VAL A 25 -3.28 -1.68 -22.76
N ILE A 26 -3.17 -0.68 -21.88
CA ILE A 26 -3.85 -0.68 -20.58
C ILE A 26 -5.36 -0.47 -20.80
N PRO A 27 -6.24 -1.32 -20.23
CA PRO A 27 -7.68 -1.12 -20.33
C PRO A 27 -8.16 0.21 -19.73
N GLU A 28 -9.23 0.76 -20.32
CA GLU A 28 -9.72 2.11 -20.03
C GLU A 28 -10.04 2.34 -18.55
N GLN A 29 -10.54 1.33 -17.84
CA GLN A 29 -10.88 1.42 -16.43
C GLN A 29 -9.66 1.73 -15.52
N TYR A 30 -8.42 1.51 -15.98
CA TYR A 30 -7.21 1.85 -15.24
C TYR A 30 -6.56 3.17 -15.68
N ILE A 31 -7.07 3.78 -16.74
CA ILE A 31 -6.56 5.06 -17.24
C ILE A 31 -7.19 6.20 -16.43
N LYS A 32 -6.38 6.87 -15.60
CA LYS A 32 -6.82 8.05 -14.83
C LYS A 32 -7.19 9.22 -15.75
N PRO A 33 -8.10 10.12 -15.33
CA PRO A 33 -8.41 11.36 -16.06
C PRO A 33 -7.15 12.19 -16.34
N PRO A 34 -7.07 12.97 -17.43
CA PRO A 34 -5.90 13.80 -17.71
C PRO A 34 -5.49 14.74 -16.56
N SER A 35 -6.46 15.23 -15.77
CA SER A 35 -6.22 16.07 -14.59
C SER A 35 -5.43 15.38 -13.47
N ASP A 36 -5.51 14.05 -13.40
CA ASP A 36 -4.97 13.26 -12.29
C ASP A 36 -3.64 12.59 -12.67
N ARG A 37 -3.19 12.77 -13.93
CA ARG A 37 -1.92 12.22 -14.41
C ARG A 37 -0.78 13.14 -13.99
N PRO A 38 0.41 12.59 -13.71
CA PRO A 38 1.58 13.40 -13.44
C PRO A 38 1.82 14.40 -14.58
N ALA A 39 1.96 15.68 -14.24
CA ALA A 39 2.40 16.67 -15.20
C ALA A 39 3.81 16.30 -15.65
N THR A 40 3.99 15.99 -16.93
CA THR A 40 5.31 15.85 -17.53
C THR A 40 5.92 17.25 -17.58
N THR A 41 6.67 17.63 -16.55
CA THR A 41 7.52 18.82 -16.58
C THR A 41 8.74 18.56 -17.46
N THR A 42 8.52 18.21 -18.72
CA THR A 42 9.54 18.32 -19.76
C THR A 42 9.48 19.75 -20.28
N SER A 43 10.00 20.70 -19.51
CA SER A 43 10.36 22.00 -20.06
C SER A 43 11.82 21.90 -20.52
N PRO A 44 12.10 21.91 -21.83
CA PRO A 44 13.46 22.02 -22.34
C PRO A 44 13.89 23.49 -22.33
N ASN A 45 13.81 24.16 -21.17
CA ASN A 45 14.26 25.53 -21.06
C ASN A 45 15.66 25.56 -20.41
N PRO A 46 16.74 25.84 -21.16
CA PRO A 46 18.11 25.88 -20.62
C PRO A 46 18.35 27.05 -19.65
N LEU A 47 17.35 27.91 -19.44
CA LEU A 47 17.41 29.14 -18.65
C LEU A 47 16.46 29.13 -17.45
N ALA A 48 15.78 28.02 -17.16
CA ALA A 48 15.09 27.87 -15.89
C ALA A 48 16.13 27.58 -14.79
N SER A 49 16.36 28.58 -13.92
CA SER A 49 17.21 28.45 -12.73
C SER A 49 16.98 27.12 -12.00
N PRO A 50 18.03 26.41 -11.56
CA PRO A 50 17.87 25.17 -10.80
C PRO A 50 17.50 25.52 -9.35
N ALA A 51 16.27 25.97 -9.14
CA ALA A 51 15.75 26.31 -7.82
C ALA A 51 14.22 26.21 -7.79
N THR A 52 13.64 25.16 -8.36
CA THR A 52 12.48 24.57 -7.69
C THR A 52 13.08 23.94 -6.44
N GLU A 53 12.86 24.54 -5.28
CA GLU A 53 13.21 23.92 -4.01
C GLU A 53 12.57 22.53 -4.01
N VAL A 54 13.40 21.50 -4.20
CA VAL A 54 13.00 20.13 -3.96
C VAL A 54 12.86 20.08 -2.45
N HIS A 55 11.65 20.35 -1.97
CA HIS A 55 11.35 20.09 -0.58
C HIS A 55 11.41 18.57 -0.42
N ASP A 56 12.53 18.09 0.13
CA ASP A 56 12.70 16.70 0.45
C ASP A 56 11.75 16.32 1.59
N ILE A 57 11.11 15.16 1.45
CA ILE A 57 10.25 14.58 2.49
C ILE A 57 11.06 14.50 3.79
N PRO A 58 10.55 15.03 4.93
CA PRO A 58 11.30 15.04 6.18
C PRO A 58 11.77 13.65 6.58
N ILE A 59 13.04 13.52 6.93
CA ILE A 59 13.63 12.31 7.50
C ILE A 59 13.83 12.54 9.00
N ILE A 60 13.25 11.70 9.84
CA ILE A 60 13.30 11.84 11.30
C ILE A 60 14.01 10.64 11.91
N ASP A 61 15.06 10.92 12.65
CA ASP A 61 15.76 9.96 13.48
C ASP A 61 15.03 9.74 14.82
N LEU A 62 14.55 8.52 15.03
CA LEU A 62 13.79 8.11 16.22
C LEU A 62 14.65 7.52 17.35
N SER A 63 15.98 7.49 17.21
CA SER A 63 16.91 6.97 18.24
C SER A 63 16.69 7.60 19.62
N ASN A 64 16.35 8.89 19.67
CA ASN A 64 16.13 9.64 20.90
C ASN A 64 14.67 9.66 21.39
N LEU A 65 13.75 9.00 20.68
CA LEU A 65 12.32 9.04 21.02
C LEU A 65 12.04 8.48 22.42
N PHE A 66 12.81 7.50 22.87
CA PHE A 66 12.72 6.88 24.19
C PHE A 66 13.95 7.17 25.07
N SER A 67 14.74 8.18 24.73
CA SER A 67 15.92 8.56 25.51
C SER A 67 15.53 8.92 26.96
N PRO A 68 16.31 8.53 27.99
CA PRO A 68 16.08 8.98 29.36
C PRO A 68 16.27 10.50 29.50
N ASP A 69 17.09 11.12 28.64
CA ASP A 69 17.26 12.56 28.57
C ASP A 69 15.99 13.22 28.00
N SER A 70 15.33 14.00 28.86
CA SER A 70 14.09 14.70 28.52
C SER A 70 14.27 15.74 27.40
N THR A 71 15.45 16.34 27.26
CA THR A 71 15.75 17.33 26.23
C THR A 71 15.88 16.68 24.85
N LEU A 72 16.64 15.58 24.76
CA LEU A 72 16.76 14.80 23.52
C LEU A 72 15.39 14.26 23.08
N ARG A 73 14.64 13.69 24.03
CA ARG A 73 13.29 13.18 23.76
C ARG A 73 12.34 14.27 23.25
N ARG A 74 12.31 15.44 23.90
CA ARG A 74 11.50 16.59 23.45
C ARG A 74 11.94 17.09 22.06
N GLY A 75 13.24 17.06 21.76
CA GLY A 75 13.78 17.42 20.45
C GLY A 75 13.20 16.54 19.34
N THR A 76 13.30 15.21 19.47
CA THR A 76 12.71 14.27 18.50
C THR A 76 11.20 14.42 18.39
N MET A 77 10.48 14.58 19.51
CA MET A 77 9.03 14.80 19.48
C MET A 77 8.65 16.10 18.75
N SER A 78 9.44 17.16 18.89
CA SER A 78 9.21 18.43 18.19
C SER A 78 9.36 18.27 16.68
N LEU A 79 10.37 17.52 16.22
CA LEU A 79 10.55 17.20 14.80
C LEU A 79 9.37 16.42 14.23
N VAL A 80 8.91 15.38 14.93
CA VAL A 80 7.72 14.60 14.54
C VAL A 80 6.50 15.51 14.46
N SER A 81 6.29 16.33 15.49
CA SER A 81 5.16 17.25 15.57
C SER A 81 5.16 18.28 14.42
N ARG A 82 6.35 18.78 14.05
CA ARG A 82 6.52 19.70 12.93
C ARG A 82 6.22 19.02 11.60
N ALA A 83 6.79 17.84 11.34
CA ALA A 83 6.52 17.11 10.11
C ALA A 83 5.04 16.76 9.96
N CYS A 84 4.36 16.33 11.02
CA CYS A 84 2.92 16.08 10.95
C CYS A 84 2.10 17.35 10.62
N ARG A 85 2.49 18.53 11.11
CA ARG A 85 1.77 19.79 10.85
C ARG A 85 2.04 20.37 9.47
N GLU A 86 3.30 20.35 9.06
CA GLU A 86 3.74 21.03 7.82
C GLU A 86 3.63 20.12 6.60
N TRP A 87 3.78 18.80 6.79
CA TRP A 87 3.83 17.81 5.70
C TRP A 87 2.70 16.78 5.74
N GLY A 88 2.26 16.39 6.93
CA GLY A 88 1.32 15.27 7.12
C GLY A 88 1.95 13.88 6.98
N PHE A 89 3.23 13.79 6.60
CA PHE A 89 3.99 12.53 6.53
C PHE A 89 5.50 12.78 6.66
N PHE A 90 6.27 11.74 6.97
CA PHE A 90 7.73 11.76 7.07
C PHE A 90 8.30 10.34 6.91
N GLN A 91 9.60 10.25 6.64
CA GLN A 91 10.36 9.01 6.69
C GLN A 91 10.98 8.84 8.08
N ALA A 92 10.83 7.67 8.70
CA ALA A 92 11.45 7.37 9.98
C ALA A 92 12.73 6.54 9.79
N VAL A 93 13.81 6.90 10.49
CA VAL A 93 15.04 6.10 10.60
C VAL A 93 15.36 5.81 12.06
N ASN A 94 16.18 4.79 12.33
CA ASN A 94 16.49 4.33 13.69
C ASN A 94 15.24 4.05 14.53
N HIS A 95 14.18 3.53 13.91
CA HIS A 95 12.88 3.25 14.52
C HIS A 95 12.87 1.98 15.40
N GLY A 96 14.00 1.27 15.53
CA GLY A 96 14.15 0.10 16.39
C GLY A 96 13.55 -1.21 15.85
N VAL A 97 12.98 -1.20 14.63
CA VAL A 97 12.52 -2.43 13.97
C VAL A 97 13.69 -3.09 13.25
N SER A 98 13.93 -4.37 13.51
CA SER A 98 15.03 -5.13 12.92
C SER A 98 14.95 -5.14 11.38
N HIS A 99 16.08 -4.86 10.72
CA HIS A 99 16.21 -4.96 9.27
C HIS A 99 15.96 -6.39 8.76
N ASP A 100 16.36 -7.41 9.51
CA ASP A 100 16.11 -8.81 9.17
C ASP A 100 14.62 -9.14 9.21
N LEU A 101 13.90 -8.61 10.21
CA LEU A 101 12.45 -8.76 10.29
C LEU A 101 11.75 -8.11 9.09
N MET A 102 12.11 -6.87 8.74
CA MET A 102 11.55 -6.18 7.59
C MET A 102 11.85 -6.91 6.28
N SER A 103 13.06 -7.47 6.14
CA SER A 103 13.48 -8.22 4.96
C SER A 103 12.69 -9.52 4.82
N ARG A 104 12.60 -10.32 5.88
CA ARG A 104 11.78 -11.54 5.88
C ARG A 104 10.30 -11.25 5.58
N MET A 105 9.73 -10.19 6.16
CA MET A 105 8.34 -9.80 5.88
C MET A 105 8.12 -9.47 4.39
N ARG A 106 9.05 -8.75 3.75
CA ARG A 106 8.98 -8.49 2.30
C ARG A 106 9.08 -9.77 1.48
N GLU A 107 9.97 -10.68 1.85
CA GLU A 107 10.14 -11.97 1.17
C GLU A 107 8.89 -12.83 1.25
N VAL A 108 8.27 -12.92 2.43
CA VAL A 108 7.02 -13.66 2.65
C VAL A 108 5.92 -13.22 1.69
N TRP A 109 5.67 -11.93 1.57
CA TRP A 109 4.63 -11.42 0.67
C TRP A 109 5.03 -11.51 -0.79
N ARG A 110 6.31 -11.26 -1.13
CA ARG A 110 6.81 -11.48 -2.49
C ARG A 110 6.57 -12.92 -2.92
N ASP A 111 6.88 -13.89 -2.06
CA ASP A 111 6.69 -15.31 -2.33
C ASP A 111 5.20 -15.66 -2.45
N PHE A 112 4.33 -15.10 -1.60
CA PHE A 112 2.87 -15.25 -1.75
C PHE A 112 2.38 -14.80 -3.13
N PHE A 113 2.75 -13.59 -3.59
CA PHE A 113 2.26 -13.04 -4.86
C PHE A 113 2.91 -13.69 -6.09
N HIS A 114 4.20 -14.04 -6.03
CA HIS A 114 4.94 -14.57 -7.17
C HIS A 114 4.88 -16.09 -7.30
N LEU A 115 4.92 -16.84 -6.19
CA LEU A 115 5.06 -18.30 -6.24
C LEU A 115 3.71 -19.03 -6.20
N LEU A 116 2.67 -18.41 -5.65
CA LEU A 116 1.35 -19.06 -5.59
C LEU A 116 0.54 -18.82 -6.87
N PRO A 117 -0.11 -19.88 -7.41
CA PRO A 117 -1.09 -19.74 -8.48
C PRO A 117 -2.23 -18.79 -8.09
N VAL A 118 -2.83 -18.15 -9.09
CA VAL A 118 -3.95 -17.21 -8.85
C VAL A 118 -5.12 -17.92 -8.17
N GLU A 119 -5.36 -19.19 -8.47
CA GLU A 119 -6.40 -20.02 -7.88
C GLU A 119 -6.19 -20.24 -6.38
N GLU A 120 -4.93 -20.38 -5.93
CA GLU A 120 -4.61 -20.48 -4.50
C GLU A 120 -4.82 -19.13 -3.81
N LYS A 121 -4.38 -18.02 -4.42
CA LYS A 121 -4.59 -16.66 -3.90
C LYS A 121 -6.08 -16.32 -3.81
N GLN A 122 -6.89 -16.76 -4.77
CA GLN A 122 -8.34 -16.54 -4.83
C GLN A 122 -9.11 -17.22 -3.70
N ARG A 123 -8.55 -18.24 -3.04
CA ARG A 123 -9.16 -18.83 -1.83
C ARG A 123 -9.28 -17.82 -0.70
N TYR A 124 -8.43 -16.80 -0.71
CA TYR A 124 -8.43 -15.71 0.25
C TYR A 124 -9.10 -14.45 -0.29
N ALA A 125 -9.82 -14.52 -1.42
CA ALA A 125 -10.40 -13.34 -2.04
C ALA A 125 -11.34 -12.58 -1.09
N ASN A 126 -11.32 -11.26 -1.23
CA ASN A 126 -12.27 -10.41 -0.54
C ASN A 126 -13.63 -10.37 -1.27
N THR A 127 -14.60 -9.69 -0.68
CA THR A 127 -15.97 -9.54 -1.22
C THR A 127 -16.34 -8.05 -1.21
N PRO A 128 -17.43 -7.62 -1.87
CA PRO A 128 -17.82 -6.21 -1.82
C PRO A 128 -18.14 -5.69 -0.41
N GLY A 129 -18.39 -6.58 0.55
CA GLY A 129 -18.67 -6.23 1.95
C GLY A 129 -17.43 -6.08 2.83
N THR A 130 -16.23 -6.43 2.36
CA THR A 130 -15.00 -6.33 3.17
C THR A 130 -13.76 -6.16 2.29
N TYR A 131 -12.78 -5.40 2.79
CA TYR A 131 -11.47 -5.33 2.13
C TYR A 131 -10.60 -6.56 2.44
N GLU A 132 -10.93 -7.31 3.49
CA GLU A 132 -10.10 -8.39 4.03
C GLU A 132 -9.91 -9.56 3.08
N GLY A 133 -8.64 -9.88 2.83
CA GLY A 133 -8.19 -10.89 1.89
C GLY A 133 -7.53 -10.31 0.63
N TYR A 134 -7.45 -11.16 -0.40
CA TYR A 134 -6.83 -10.87 -1.69
C TYR A 134 -7.77 -10.08 -2.61
N GLY A 135 -7.41 -8.82 -2.89
CA GLY A 135 -8.20 -7.86 -3.66
C GLY A 135 -7.48 -7.34 -4.90
N SER A 136 -8.26 -6.77 -5.82
CA SER A 136 -7.77 -6.11 -7.06
C SER A 136 -8.63 -4.89 -7.44
N ARG A 137 -9.56 -4.52 -6.56
CA ARG A 137 -10.53 -3.45 -6.78
C ARG A 137 -10.81 -2.77 -5.45
N LEU A 138 -10.60 -1.46 -5.42
CA LEU A 138 -11.07 -0.60 -4.35
C LEU A 138 -12.36 0.08 -4.82
N GLY A 139 -13.42 0.01 -4.02
CA GLY A 139 -14.74 0.59 -4.34
C GLY A 139 -15.74 -0.39 -4.97
N VAL A 140 -17.02 -0.12 -4.71
CA VAL A 140 -18.16 -1.00 -5.07
C VAL A 140 -19.11 -0.35 -6.08
N GLU A 141 -18.79 0.86 -6.55
CA GLU A 141 -19.58 1.56 -7.57
C GLU A 141 -19.18 1.08 -8.97
N LYS A 142 -20.12 1.04 -9.91
CA LYS A 142 -19.87 0.64 -11.30
C LYS A 142 -19.17 1.76 -12.07
N GLY A 143 -18.19 1.43 -12.90
CA GLY A 143 -17.54 2.40 -13.80
C GLY A 143 -16.50 3.31 -13.14
N ILE A 144 -16.09 3.01 -11.91
CA ILE A 144 -14.98 3.71 -11.25
C ILE A 144 -13.65 3.47 -11.98
N LYS A 145 -12.73 4.43 -11.87
CA LYS A 145 -11.34 4.22 -12.29
C LYS A 145 -10.60 3.38 -11.25
N LEU A 146 -10.11 2.24 -11.68
CA LEU A 146 -9.39 1.27 -10.87
C LEU A 146 -7.91 1.63 -10.75
N ASP A 147 -7.26 1.09 -9.72
CA ASP A 147 -5.82 1.15 -9.57
C ASP A 147 -5.17 -0.04 -10.27
N TRP A 148 -3.97 0.19 -10.81
CA TRP A 148 -3.17 -0.88 -11.41
C TRP A 148 -2.44 -1.67 -10.32
N SER A 149 -3.19 -2.34 -9.45
CA SER A 149 -2.64 -3.09 -8.33
C SER A 149 -3.51 -4.26 -7.92
N ASP A 150 -2.85 -5.32 -7.47
CA ASP A 150 -3.44 -6.30 -6.57
C ASP A 150 -2.98 -5.99 -5.14
N TYR A 151 -3.79 -6.35 -4.15
CA TYR A 151 -3.46 -6.14 -2.74
C TYR A 151 -3.90 -7.31 -1.86
N PHE A 152 -3.34 -7.35 -0.65
CA PHE A 152 -3.81 -8.22 0.41
C PHE A 152 -4.02 -7.38 1.66
N PHE A 153 -5.22 -7.47 2.26
CA PHE A 153 -5.55 -6.73 3.47
C PHE A 153 -5.92 -7.71 4.59
N LEU A 154 -5.40 -7.47 5.80
CA LEU A 154 -5.65 -8.30 6.97
C LEU A 154 -5.98 -7.43 8.17
N ASN A 155 -7.05 -7.78 8.89
CA ASN A 155 -7.28 -7.23 10.22
C ASN A 155 -6.34 -7.92 11.20
N TYR A 156 -5.41 -7.15 11.79
CA TYR A 156 -4.46 -7.69 12.76
C TYR A 156 -4.91 -7.47 14.21
N LEU A 157 -5.31 -6.24 14.56
CA LEU A 157 -5.75 -5.86 15.91
C LEU A 157 -7.03 -5.00 15.85
N PRO A 158 -7.89 -5.08 16.88
CA PRO A 158 -7.84 -6.01 18.02
C PRO A 158 -8.05 -7.48 17.61
N GLU A 159 -7.74 -8.45 18.49
CA GLU A 159 -7.88 -9.88 18.17
C GLU A 159 -9.31 -10.28 17.78
N SER A 160 -10.31 -9.58 18.31
CA SER A 160 -11.73 -9.84 18.03
C SER A 160 -12.14 -9.65 16.57
N VAL A 161 -11.36 -8.90 15.78
CA VAL A 161 -11.63 -8.69 14.34
C VAL A 161 -10.74 -9.54 13.43
N ARG A 162 -9.82 -10.34 14.01
CA ARG A 162 -8.88 -11.15 13.23
C ARG A 162 -9.56 -12.43 12.75
N ASP A 163 -9.80 -12.54 11.45
CA ASP A 163 -10.30 -13.78 10.84
C ASP A 163 -9.14 -14.69 10.40
N GLN A 164 -8.85 -15.73 11.18
CA GLN A 164 -7.79 -16.70 10.90
C GLN A 164 -7.97 -17.45 9.56
N ASN A 165 -9.16 -17.46 8.97
CA ASN A 165 -9.38 -18.08 7.66
C ASN A 165 -8.84 -17.20 6.52
N LYS A 166 -8.67 -15.89 6.76
CA LYS A 166 -8.12 -14.94 5.79
C LYS A 166 -6.60 -14.90 5.77
N TRP A 167 -5.93 -15.47 6.76
CA TRP A 167 -4.47 -15.53 6.82
C TRP A 167 -3.94 -16.65 5.89
N PRO A 168 -3.05 -16.35 4.92
CA PRO A 168 -2.47 -17.38 4.06
C PRO A 168 -1.74 -18.45 4.87
N THR A 169 -1.89 -19.71 4.50
CA THR A 169 -1.10 -20.82 5.11
C THR A 169 0.19 -21.08 4.35
N ARG A 170 0.38 -20.41 3.20
CA ARG A 170 1.57 -20.50 2.36
C ARG A 170 2.00 -19.10 1.95
N PRO A 171 3.30 -18.76 2.08
CA PRO A 171 4.31 -19.49 2.84
C PRO A 171 3.92 -19.64 4.33
N LEU A 172 4.44 -20.66 5.03
CA LEU A 172 4.09 -20.93 6.43
C LEU A 172 4.37 -19.74 7.37
N SER A 173 5.34 -18.91 7.01
CA SER A 173 5.72 -17.68 7.68
C SER A 173 4.72 -16.52 7.52
N CYS A 174 3.61 -16.71 6.79
CA CYS A 174 2.51 -15.75 6.76
C CYS A 174 1.69 -15.73 8.06
N ARG A 175 1.80 -16.77 8.91
CA ARG A 175 1.07 -16.88 10.18
C ARG A 175 1.99 -16.72 11.38
#